data_AF-A0AAD9ZD90-F1
#
_entry.id   AF-A0AAD9ZD90-F1
#
_cell.length_a   1.000
_cell.length_b   1.000
_cell.length_c   1.000
_cell.angle_alpha   90.00
_cell.angle_beta   90.00
_cell.angle_gamma   90.00
#
_symmetry.space_group_name_H-M   'P 1'
#
loop_
_entity.id
_entity.type
_entity.pdbx_description
1 polymer ?
#
loop_
_entity_poly.entity_id
_entity_poly.type
_entity_poly.pdbx_seq_one_letter_code
_entity_poly.pdbx_strand_id
1 'polypeptide(L)'
;MEQGKFHLQQRDRNDPQNLNAANENFMKARDILTRSRNPDPAALARALHEIINVRIEMSFNKGLRPEEKWAHLQAARGFGKDAFEYARQSPTAGDVAVVKLQHAIIGGREAEVAAKSGATLKEVRQRKEDARKVISASLGELERSGSLSINKHCAWAELWRTRLTRT
;
A
#
# COMPACT_ATOMS: atom_id res chain seq x y z
N MET A 1 -17.93 10.68 21.85
CA MET A 1 -17.90 10.17 20.46
C MET A 1 -16.60 9.41 20.30
N GLU A 2 -16.65 8.08 20.35
CA GLU A 2 -15.45 7.26 20.17
C GLU A 2 -15.03 7.27 18.69
N GLN A 3 -13.82 7.78 18.43
CA GLN A 3 -13.18 7.66 17.12
C GLN A 3 -12.85 6.18 16.91
N GLY A 4 -13.59 5.51 16.02
CA GLY A 4 -13.41 4.09 15.70
C GLY A 4 -12.00 3.82 15.18
N LYS A 5 -11.12 3.36 16.07
CA LYS A 5 -9.82 2.81 15.69
C LYS A 5 -10.06 1.42 15.10
N PHE A 6 -10.15 1.33 13.78
CA PHE A 6 -10.17 0.05 13.08
C PHE A 6 -8.75 -0.54 13.11
N HIS A 7 -8.45 -1.37 14.11
CA HIS A 7 -7.20 -2.11 14.21
C HIS A 7 -7.40 -3.56 13.73
N LEU A 8 -6.81 -3.90 12.59
CA LEU A 8 -6.64 -5.29 12.16
C LEU A 8 -5.62 -5.99 13.06
N GLN A 9 -6.05 -6.99 13.84
CA GLN A 9 -5.14 -7.78 14.65
C GLN A 9 -4.29 -8.72 13.76
N GLN A 10 -3.07 -9.06 14.19
CA GLN A 10 -2.15 -9.88 13.39
C GLN A 10 -2.70 -11.29 13.06
N ARG A 11 -3.62 -11.83 13.85
CA ARG A 11 -4.27 -13.14 13.59
C ARG A 11 -5.27 -13.10 12.43
N ASP A 12 -5.87 -11.95 12.14
CA ASP A 12 -6.95 -11.82 11.15
C ASP A 12 -6.43 -11.69 9.71
N ARG A 13 -5.14 -11.42 9.53
CA ARG A 13 -4.51 -11.11 8.23
C ARG A 13 -4.41 -12.29 7.26
N ASN A 14 -4.63 -13.52 7.74
CA ASN A 14 -4.61 -14.71 6.90
C ASN A 14 -6.01 -15.14 6.44
N ASP A 15 -7.07 -14.52 6.96
CA ASP A 15 -8.45 -14.82 6.57
C ASP A 15 -8.94 -13.84 5.48
N PRO A 16 -9.18 -14.30 4.24
CA PRO A 16 -9.70 -13.44 3.18
C PRO A 16 -11.07 -12.81 3.47
N GLN A 17 -11.91 -13.43 4.31
CA GLN A 17 -13.20 -12.83 4.69
C GLN A 17 -12.98 -11.57 5.56
N ASN A 18 -12.06 -11.64 6.51
CA ASN A 18 -11.71 -10.50 7.36
C ASN A 18 -11.06 -9.36 6.57
N LEU A 19 -10.19 -9.68 5.60
CA LEU A 19 -9.60 -8.67 4.72
C LEU A 19 -10.67 -7.98 3.85
N ASN A 20 -11.66 -8.71 3.34
CA ASN A 20 -12.78 -8.11 2.61
C ASN A 20 -13.60 -7.16 3.49
N ALA A 21 -13.98 -7.60 4.69
CA ALA A 21 -14.72 -6.77 5.63
C ALA A 21 -13.93 -5.50 6.04
N ALA A 22 -12.62 -5.63 6.27
CA ALA A 22 -11.76 -4.49 6.55
C ALA A 22 -11.71 -3.51 5.38
N ASN A 23 -11.53 -4.00 4.14
CA ASN A 23 -11.56 -3.16 2.95
C ASN A 23 -12.88 -2.39 2.83
N GLU A 24 -14.03 -3.05 3.03
CA GLU A 24 -15.34 -2.39 3.01
C GLU A 24 -15.47 -1.29 4.08
N ASN A 25 -14.99 -1.56 5.29
CA ASN A 25 -15.03 -0.58 6.38
C ASN A 25 -14.14 0.63 6.08
N PHE A 26 -12.94 0.43 5.53
CA PHE A 26 -12.09 1.55 5.13
C PHE A 26 -12.67 2.35 3.95
N MET A 27 -13.33 1.68 3.00
CA MET A 27 -14.04 2.37 1.91
C MET A 27 -15.18 3.25 2.43
N LYS A 28 -15.96 2.77 3.41
CA LYS A 28 -16.99 3.57 4.09
C LYS A 28 -16.38 4.77 4.82
N ALA A 29 -15.26 4.56 5.54
CA ALA A 29 -14.57 5.63 6.24
C ALA A 29 -14.07 6.71 5.28
N ARG A 30 -13.48 6.31 4.14
CA ARG A 30 -13.11 7.23 3.06
C ARG A 30 -14.31 8.03 2.57
N ASP A 31 -15.43 7.38 2.26
CA ASP A 31 -16.63 8.05 1.74
C ASP A 31 -17.19 9.08 2.73
N ILE A 32 -17.16 8.77 4.04
CA ILE A 32 -17.55 9.72 5.10
C ILE A 32 -16.62 10.94 5.09
N LEU A 33 -15.30 10.73 5.02
CA LEU A 33 -14.32 11.81 4.98
C LEU A 33 -14.49 12.69 3.74
N THR A 34 -14.72 12.09 2.57
CA THR A 34 -14.90 12.83 1.30
C THR A 34 -16.18 13.67 1.29
N ARG A 35 -17.24 13.24 1.99
CA ARG A 35 -18.50 14.00 2.11
C ARG A 35 -18.44 15.12 3.16
N SER A 36 -17.34 15.26 3.89
CA SER A 36 -17.13 16.39 4.80
C SER A 36 -17.11 17.71 4.02
N ARG A 37 -17.66 18.78 4.61
CA ARG A 37 -17.64 20.13 4.03
C ARG A 37 -16.20 20.63 3.80
N ASN A 38 -15.27 20.20 4.65
CA ASN A 38 -13.83 20.46 4.56
C ASN A 38 -13.09 19.15 4.85
N PRO A 39 -12.78 18.31 3.84
CA PRO A 39 -12.05 17.09 4.06
C PRO A 39 -10.59 17.39 4.44
N ASP A 40 -10.07 16.76 5.50
CA ASP A 40 -8.65 16.78 5.86
C ASP A 40 -7.87 15.90 4.85
N PRO A 41 -6.98 16.48 4.01
CA PRO A 41 -6.20 15.71 3.04
C PRO A 41 -5.33 14.64 3.68
N ALA A 42 -4.79 14.90 4.89
CA ALA A 42 -3.97 13.93 5.59
C ALA A 42 -4.82 12.73 6.06
N ALA A 43 -6.04 12.98 6.55
CA ALA A 43 -6.98 11.91 6.92
C ALA A 43 -7.41 11.07 5.71
N LEU A 44 -7.66 11.71 4.56
CA LEU A 44 -7.98 11.01 3.31
C LEU A 44 -6.82 10.15 2.81
N ALA A 45 -5.60 10.69 2.80
CA ALA A 45 -4.41 9.95 2.44
C ALA A 45 -4.19 8.73 3.34
N ARG A 46 -4.39 8.88 4.67
CA ARG A 46 -4.32 7.77 5.63
C ARG A 46 -5.40 6.70 5.40
N ALA A 47 -6.64 7.11 5.15
CA ALA A 47 -7.72 6.15 4.87
C ALA A 47 -7.44 5.32 3.61
N LEU A 48 -6.96 5.97 2.54
CA LEU A 48 -6.57 5.28 1.31
C LEU A 48 -5.33 4.40 1.51
N HIS A 49 -4.38 4.82 2.34
CA HIS A 49 -3.24 4.00 2.72
C HIS A 49 -3.66 2.67 3.36
N GLU A 50 -4.65 2.67 4.24
CA GLU A 50 -5.17 1.44 4.84
C GLU A 50 -5.85 0.54 3.80
N ILE A 51 -6.63 1.11 2.87
CA ILE A 51 -7.23 0.35 1.76
C ILE A 51 -6.13 -0.31 0.92
N ILE A 52 -5.06 0.43 0.60
CA ILE A 52 -3.90 -0.07 -0.14
C ILE A 52 -3.28 -1.27 0.59
N ASN A 53 -3.02 -1.15 1.90
CA ASN A 53 -2.44 -2.22 2.69
C ASN A 53 -3.29 -3.50 2.62
N VAL A 54 -4.60 -3.40 2.80
CA VAL A 54 -5.51 -4.55 2.71
C VAL A 54 -5.47 -5.19 1.33
N ARG A 55 -5.52 -4.39 0.26
CA ARG A 55 -5.49 -4.92 -1.12
C ARG A 55 -4.17 -5.61 -1.45
N ILE A 56 -3.06 -5.04 -0.98
CA ILE A 56 -1.74 -5.66 -1.09
C ILE A 56 -1.72 -6.99 -0.31
N GLU A 57 -2.23 -7.02 0.93
CA GLU A 57 -2.33 -8.25 1.74
C GLU A 57 -3.19 -9.31 1.06
N MET A 58 -4.34 -8.95 0.49
CA MET A 58 -5.18 -9.85 -0.30
C MET A 58 -4.42 -10.45 -1.49
N SER A 59 -3.57 -9.66 -2.18
CA SER A 59 -2.76 -10.14 -3.32
C SER A 59 -1.72 -11.22 -2.94
N PHE A 60 -1.45 -11.40 -1.64
CA PHE A 60 -0.60 -12.47 -1.14
C PHE A 60 -1.32 -13.76 -0.85
N ASN A 61 -2.65 -13.75 -0.82
CA ASN A 61 -3.40 -14.95 -0.50
C ASN A 61 -3.04 -16.07 -1.49
N LYS A 62 -2.56 -17.20 -0.94
CA LYS A 62 -2.08 -18.34 -1.74
C LYS A 62 -3.18 -18.96 -2.58
N GLY A 63 -4.44 -18.89 -2.14
CA GLY A 63 -5.60 -19.42 -2.84
C GLY A 63 -6.07 -18.62 -4.05
N LEU A 64 -5.57 -17.39 -4.24
CA LEU A 64 -5.96 -16.56 -5.39
C LEU A 64 -5.15 -16.89 -6.64
N ARG A 65 -5.81 -16.87 -7.79
CA ARG A 65 -5.18 -16.97 -9.12
C ARG A 65 -4.37 -15.70 -9.43
N PRO A 66 -3.39 -15.78 -10.35
CA PRO A 66 -2.60 -14.61 -10.75
C PRO A 66 -3.46 -13.41 -11.17
N GLU A 67 -4.56 -13.62 -11.88
CA GLU A 67 -5.45 -12.56 -12.38
C GLU A 67 -6.17 -11.85 -11.23
N GLU A 68 -6.58 -12.58 -10.20
CA GLU A 68 -7.24 -12.03 -9.01
C GLU A 68 -6.25 -11.24 -8.16
N LYS A 69 -5.02 -11.76 -8.00
CA LYS A 69 -3.92 -11.03 -7.37
C LYS A 69 -3.61 -9.74 -8.12
N TRP A 70 -3.57 -9.81 -9.44
CA TRP A 70 -3.35 -8.66 -10.31
C TRP A 70 -4.47 -7.62 -10.16
N ALA A 71 -5.74 -8.04 -10.12
CA ALA A 71 -6.88 -7.14 -9.93
C ALA A 71 -6.79 -6.37 -8.59
N HIS A 72 -6.42 -7.04 -7.49
CA HIS A 72 -6.21 -6.36 -6.21
C HIS A 72 -5.06 -5.35 -6.26
N LEU A 73 -3.97 -5.67 -6.96
CA LEU A 73 -2.84 -4.75 -7.11
C LEU A 73 -3.20 -3.54 -7.99
N GLN A 74 -3.93 -3.73 -9.09
CA GLN A 74 -4.43 -2.63 -9.91
C GLN A 74 -5.37 -1.71 -9.12
N ALA A 75 -6.25 -2.27 -8.28
CA ALA A 75 -7.08 -1.48 -7.38
C ALA A 75 -6.22 -0.70 -6.37
N ALA A 76 -5.24 -1.35 -5.74
CA ALA A 76 -4.30 -0.69 -4.83
C ALA A 76 -3.53 0.44 -5.50
N ARG A 77 -3.10 0.26 -6.76
CA ARG A 77 -2.44 1.29 -7.58
C ARG A 77 -3.36 2.48 -7.81
N GLY A 78 -4.63 2.25 -8.13
CA GLY A 78 -5.63 3.30 -8.27
C GLY A 78 -5.73 4.16 -7.00
N PHE A 79 -5.95 3.51 -5.85
CA PHE A 79 -5.99 4.21 -4.56
C PHE A 79 -4.67 4.89 -4.20
N GLY A 80 -3.53 4.33 -4.60
CA GLY A 80 -2.21 4.92 -4.39
C GLY A 80 -2.03 6.26 -5.10
N LYS A 81 -2.61 6.42 -6.30
CA LYS A 81 -2.59 7.71 -7.01
C LYS A 81 -3.40 8.76 -6.25
N ASP A 82 -4.63 8.42 -5.85
CA ASP A 82 -5.50 9.34 -5.10
C ASP A 82 -4.88 9.70 -3.75
N ALA A 83 -4.32 8.72 -3.04
CA ALA A 83 -3.65 8.93 -1.75
C ALA A 83 -2.46 9.87 -1.89
N PHE A 84 -1.73 9.79 -3.01
CA PHE A 84 -0.56 10.62 -3.25
C PHE A 84 -0.97 12.08 -3.48
N GLU A 85 -2.04 12.31 -4.24
CA GLU A 85 -2.57 13.66 -4.45
C GLU A 85 -3.03 14.30 -3.14
N TYR A 86 -3.75 13.56 -2.29
CA TYR A 86 -4.13 14.06 -0.96
C TYR A 86 -2.93 14.26 -0.04
N ALA A 87 -1.95 13.35 -0.06
CA ALA A 87 -0.74 13.49 0.74
C ALA A 87 0.09 14.72 0.31
N ARG A 88 0.14 15.04 -0.99
CA ARG A 88 0.82 16.26 -1.47
C ARG A 88 0.17 17.55 -1.01
N GLN A 89 -1.14 17.52 -0.76
CA GLN A 89 -1.89 18.63 -0.21
C GLN A 89 -1.76 18.72 1.32
N SER A 90 -1.29 17.65 1.96
CA SER A 90 -0.98 17.64 3.39
C SER A 90 0.29 18.46 3.67
N PRO A 91 0.36 19.20 4.80
CA PRO A 91 1.58 19.85 5.24
C PRO A 91 2.66 18.84 5.70
N THR A 92 2.32 17.55 5.80
CA THR A 92 3.22 16.51 6.30
C THR A 92 3.94 15.78 5.16
N ALA A 93 5.21 16.11 4.95
CA ALA A 93 6.06 15.44 3.96
C ALA A 93 6.19 13.91 4.17
N GLY A 94 6.04 13.44 5.42
CA GLY A 94 6.06 12.01 5.75
C GLY A 94 4.94 11.22 5.07
N ASP A 95 3.72 11.77 4.98
CA ASP A 95 2.60 11.09 4.33
C ASP A 95 2.89 10.88 2.83
N VAL A 96 3.47 11.88 2.17
CA VAL A 96 3.87 11.80 0.76
C VAL A 96 4.88 10.68 0.54
N ALA A 97 5.92 10.63 1.38
CA ALA A 97 6.96 9.61 1.27
C ALA A 97 6.43 8.20 1.56
N VAL A 98 5.53 8.03 2.53
CA VAL A 98 4.87 6.75 2.82
C VAL A 98 4.02 6.28 1.63
N VAL A 99 3.25 7.16 0.99
CA VAL A 99 2.44 6.77 -0.17
C VAL A 99 3.31 6.43 -1.39
N LYS A 100 4.38 7.21 -1.66
CA LYS A 100 5.36 6.88 -2.71
C LYS A 100 5.95 5.48 -2.49
N LEU A 101 6.33 5.17 -1.24
CA LEU A 101 6.87 3.86 -0.86
C LEU A 101 5.88 2.73 -1.17
N GLN A 102 4.61 2.86 -0.77
CA GLN A 102 3.61 1.83 -1.05
C GLN A 102 3.33 1.66 -2.55
N HIS A 103 3.27 2.76 -3.29
CA HIS A 103 3.04 2.69 -4.73
C HIS A 103 4.18 1.96 -5.46
N ALA A 104 5.43 2.14 -5.00
CA ALA A 104 6.56 1.37 -5.50
C ALA A 104 6.46 -0.13 -5.18
N ILE A 105 6.02 -0.49 -3.96
CA ILE A 105 5.79 -1.89 -3.55
C ILE A 105 4.74 -2.55 -4.46
N ILE A 106 3.61 -1.86 -4.71
CA ILE A 106 2.57 -2.33 -5.63
C ILE A 106 3.17 -2.60 -7.01
N GLY A 107 3.94 -1.65 -7.55
CA GLY A 107 4.55 -1.78 -8.87
C GLY A 107 5.52 -2.96 -9.00
N GLY A 108 6.37 -3.19 -7.98
CA GLY A 108 7.26 -4.34 -7.95
C GLY A 108 6.51 -5.68 -7.89
N ARG A 109 5.42 -5.73 -7.14
CA ARG A 109 4.59 -6.93 -7.00
C ARG A 109 3.76 -7.21 -8.25
N GLU A 110 3.20 -6.18 -8.87
CA GLU A 110 2.58 -6.27 -10.18
C GLU A 110 3.58 -6.91 -11.16
N ALA A 111 4.77 -6.35 -11.31
CA ALA A 111 5.77 -6.91 -12.23
C ALA A 111 6.01 -8.42 -12.01
N GLU A 112 6.06 -8.88 -10.75
CA GLU A 112 6.18 -10.31 -10.44
C GLU A 112 4.95 -11.14 -10.85
N VAL A 113 3.74 -10.65 -10.58
CA VAL A 113 2.50 -11.33 -10.98
C VAL A 113 2.37 -11.38 -12.50
N ALA A 114 2.70 -10.28 -13.19
CA ALA A 114 2.72 -10.21 -14.65
C ALA A 114 3.72 -11.20 -15.26
N ALA A 115 4.89 -11.38 -14.65
CA ALA A 115 5.88 -12.39 -15.09
C ALA A 115 5.27 -13.80 -15.08
N LYS A 116 4.47 -14.11 -14.05
CA LYS A 116 3.79 -15.40 -13.90
C LYS A 116 2.63 -15.57 -14.89
N SER A 117 2.11 -14.48 -15.47
CA SER A 117 1.02 -14.49 -16.44
C SER A 117 1.46 -14.19 -17.89
N GLY A 118 2.75 -13.99 -18.17
CA GLY A 118 3.29 -13.86 -19.54
C GLY A 118 4.11 -12.61 -19.88
N ALA A 119 4.43 -11.74 -18.92
CA ALA A 119 5.32 -10.59 -19.16
C ALA A 119 6.79 -11.02 -19.38
N THR A 120 7.55 -10.23 -20.13
CA THR A 120 8.95 -10.57 -20.42
C THR A 120 9.84 -10.34 -19.18
N LEU A 121 10.85 -11.19 -19.00
CA LEU A 121 11.81 -11.06 -17.88
C LEU A 121 12.52 -9.69 -17.84
N LYS A 122 12.73 -9.04 -19.00
CA LYS A 122 13.37 -7.73 -19.10
C LYS A 122 12.49 -6.62 -18.49
N GLU A 123 11.21 -6.58 -18.86
CA GLU A 123 10.26 -5.61 -18.33
C GLU A 123 10.09 -5.77 -16.81
N VAL A 124 10.07 -7.01 -16.34
CA VAL A 124 9.93 -7.33 -14.92
C VAL A 124 11.14 -6.84 -14.12
N ARG A 125 12.36 -7.09 -14.63
CA ARG A 125 13.60 -6.61 -14.00
C ARG A 125 13.64 -5.09 -13.93
N GLN A 126 13.29 -4.40 -15.02
CA GLN A 126 13.29 -2.94 -15.05
C GLN A 126 12.30 -2.35 -14.02
N ARG A 127 11.06 -2.85 -13.99
CA ARG A 127 10.05 -2.36 -13.04
C ARG A 127 10.44 -2.62 -11.58
N LYS A 128 11.10 -3.75 -11.30
CA LYS A 128 11.63 -4.04 -9.96
C LYS A 128 12.75 -3.06 -9.58
N GLU A 129 13.60 -2.67 -10.52
CA GLU A 129 14.67 -1.71 -10.28
C GLU A 129 14.12 -0.29 -10.05
N ASP A 130 13.15 0.14 -10.84
CA ASP A 130 12.51 1.45 -10.67
C ASP A 130 11.81 1.55 -9.29
N ALA A 131 11.12 0.48 -8.88
CA ALA A 131 10.52 0.40 -7.55
C ALA A 131 11.57 0.52 -6.43
N ARG A 132 12.74 -0.14 -6.57
CA ARG A 132 13.84 -0.06 -5.58
C ARG A 132 14.38 1.35 -5.43
N LYS A 133 14.57 2.08 -6.53
CA LYS A 133 15.05 3.48 -6.50
C LYS A 133 14.06 4.38 -5.76
N VAL A 134 12.77 4.22 -6.02
CA VAL A 134 11.72 5.00 -5.33
C VAL A 134 11.65 4.66 -3.85
N ILE A 135 11.77 3.38 -3.47
CA ILE A 135 11.84 2.94 -2.07
C ILE A 135 13.01 3.65 -1.36
N SER A 136 14.21 3.59 -1.95
CA SER A 136 15.42 4.22 -1.38
C SER A 136 15.25 5.72 -1.17
N ALA A 137 14.75 6.44 -2.19
CA ALA A 137 14.52 7.87 -2.10
C ALA A 137 13.48 8.24 -1.02
N SER A 138 12.39 7.46 -0.94
CA SER A 138 11.31 7.69 0.03
C SER A 138 11.77 7.42 1.47
N LEU A 139 12.61 6.41 1.69
CA LEU A 139 13.21 6.14 2.99
C LEU A 139 14.13 7.29 3.43
N GLY A 140 14.96 7.81 2.52
CA GLY A 140 15.80 8.98 2.82
C GLY A 140 15.01 10.27 3.07
N GLU A 141 13.83 10.44 2.46
CA GLU A 141 12.89 11.52 2.82
C GLU A 141 12.31 11.31 4.23
N LEU A 142 11.91 10.08 4.58
CA LEU A 142 11.35 9.75 5.90
C LEU A 142 12.36 9.96 7.04
N GLU A 143 13.60 9.48 6.86
CA GLU A 143 14.72 9.68 7.79
C GLU A 143 14.94 11.16 8.12
N ARG A 144 14.87 12.03 7.10
CA ARG A 144 15.02 13.47 7.27
C ARG A 144 13.82 14.15 7.93
N SER A 145 12.62 13.57 7.78
CA SER A 145 11.37 14.17 8.28
C SER A 145 11.10 13.92 9.77
N GLY A 146 11.83 13.00 10.42
CA GLY A 146 11.73 12.74 11.86
C GLY A 146 10.38 12.17 12.34
N SER A 147 9.45 11.83 11.44
CA SER A 147 8.09 11.40 11.79
C SER A 147 7.79 9.93 11.47
N LEU A 148 7.11 9.29 12.44
CA LEU A 148 6.52 7.94 12.44
C LEU A 148 7.43 6.76 12.05
N SER A 149 8.21 6.32 13.04
CA SER A 149 8.75 4.96 13.22
C SER A 149 9.28 4.27 11.95
N ILE A 150 10.48 4.67 11.54
CA ILE A 150 11.36 3.90 10.65
C ILE A 150 11.35 2.40 10.94
N ASN A 151 11.30 2.02 12.23
CA ASN A 151 11.33 0.61 12.64
C ASN A 151 10.12 -0.20 12.15
N LYS A 152 8.91 0.39 12.07
CA LYS A 152 7.73 -0.31 11.53
C LYS A 152 7.78 -0.43 10.01
N HIS A 153 8.34 0.57 9.32
CA HIS A 153 8.46 0.59 7.86
C HIS A 153 9.62 -0.25 7.33
N CYS A 154 10.79 -0.19 7.98
CA CYS A 154 11.91 -1.08 7.71
C CYS A 154 11.50 -2.53 7.96
N ALA A 155 10.80 -2.84 9.05
CA ALA A 155 10.28 -4.20 9.28
C ALA A 155 9.39 -4.70 8.13
N TRP A 156 8.55 -3.84 7.55
CA TRP A 156 7.73 -4.20 6.38
C TRP A 156 8.58 -4.33 5.10
N ALA A 157 9.48 -3.40 4.81
CA ALA A 157 10.40 -3.50 3.68
C ALA A 157 11.31 -4.74 3.76
N GLU A 158 11.82 -5.09 4.96
CA GLU A 158 12.60 -6.30 5.26
C GLU A 158 11.77 -7.57 5.05
N LEU A 159 10.54 -7.61 5.58
CA LEU A 159 9.63 -8.74 5.40
C LEU A 159 9.36 -8.99 3.90
N TRP A 160 9.22 -7.92 3.13
CA TRP A 160 9.00 -7.98 1.69
C TRP A 160 10.24 -8.38 0.89
N ARG A 161 11.41 -7.81 1.21
CA ARG A 161 12.69 -8.21 0.62
C ARG A 161 12.95 -9.70 0.84
N THR A 162 12.72 -10.19 2.04
CA THR A 162 12.92 -11.60 2.42
C THR A 162 11.92 -12.55 1.74
N ARG A 163 10.70 -12.09 1.44
CA ARG A 163 9.70 -12.86 0.69
C ARG A 163 9.99 -12.89 -0.82
N LEU A 164 10.61 -11.85 -1.37
CA LEU A 164 11.02 -11.77 -2.78
C LEU A 164 12.26 -12.61 -3.11
N THR A 165 13.07 -12.97 -2.12
CA THR A 165 14.30 -13.74 -2.29
C THR A 165 14.16 -15.23 -1.94
N ARG A 166 12.99 -15.66 -1.42
CA ARG A 166 12.71 -17.06 -1.05
C ARG A 166 11.88 -17.84 -2.09
N THR A 167 11.81 -17.36 -3.33
CA THR A 167 11.21 -18.05 -4.49
C THR A 167 12.15 -17.98 -5.67
#